data_AF-A0A1V4IWZ0-F1
#
_entry.id   AF-A0A1V4IWZ0-F1
#
_cell.length_a   1.000
_cell.length_b   1.000
_cell.length_c   1.000
_cell.angle_alpha   90.00
_cell.angle_beta   90.00
_cell.angle_gamma   90.00
#
_symmetry.space_group_name_H-M   'P 1'
#
loop_
_entity.id
_entity.type
_entity.pdbx_description
1 polymer ?
#
loop_
_entity_poly.entity_id
_entity_poly.type
_entity_poly.pdbx_seq_one_letter_code
_entity_poly.pdbx_strand_id
1 'polypeptide(L)'
;MSNVNNFIDSEGKIKAWPAKHDLKFKVLEYLANKFEYNCYYSEKEVNNIIENYHTFSDYFLLRRGLIESKLLSRTRNGAKYWRPDINVNEEKIMISRLIEENYSIGSIFNIVKIKNGVGSICYHILTDKGEFILKSIENNDMNNPYNESKIHEILQSENIPVSKFYLTNDDQYVLSHDRNIYYLQSLKNRY
;
A
#
# COMPACT_ATOMS: atom_id res chain seq x y z
N MET A 1 21.67 15.87 -12.76
CA MET A 1 20.26 15.45 -12.62
C MET A 1 19.42 16.11 -13.70
N SER A 2 18.71 15.33 -14.51
CA SER A 2 17.81 15.85 -15.55
C SER A 2 16.60 16.55 -14.92
N ASN A 3 16.34 17.83 -15.24
CA ASN A 3 15.28 18.63 -14.61
C ASN A 3 14.02 18.66 -15.47
N VAL A 4 12.85 18.38 -14.87
CA VAL A 4 11.54 18.41 -15.54
C VAL A 4 11.06 19.84 -15.81
N ASN A 5 11.53 20.83 -15.04
CA ASN A 5 11.05 22.22 -15.08
C ASN A 5 11.16 22.87 -16.47
N ASN A 6 12.10 22.44 -17.31
CA ASN A 6 12.25 22.95 -18.68
C ASN A 6 11.07 22.59 -19.59
N PHE A 7 10.27 21.59 -19.21
CA PHE A 7 9.13 21.08 -19.97
C PHE A 7 7.78 21.51 -19.38
N ILE A 8 7.80 22.28 -18.29
CA ILE A 8 6.60 22.80 -17.63
C ILE A 8 6.53 24.31 -17.88
N ASP A 9 5.34 24.84 -18.17
CA ASP A 9 5.09 26.27 -18.27
C ASP A 9 4.76 26.92 -16.91
N SER A 10 4.48 28.22 -16.91
CA SER A 10 4.11 28.96 -15.70
C SER A 10 2.76 28.54 -15.11
N GLU A 11 1.89 27.89 -15.88
CA GLU A 11 0.60 27.38 -15.42
C GLU A 11 0.68 25.93 -14.90
N GLY A 12 1.87 25.32 -14.93
CA GLY A 12 2.06 23.93 -14.53
C GLY A 12 1.66 22.92 -15.62
N LYS A 13 1.49 23.33 -16.88
CA LYS A 13 1.20 22.43 -18.00
C LYS A 13 2.47 21.99 -18.69
N ILE A 14 2.44 20.78 -19.23
CA ILE A 14 3.53 20.23 -20.03
C ILE A 14 3.53 20.93 -21.38
N LYS A 15 4.55 21.76 -21.62
CA LYS A 15 4.67 22.57 -22.84
C LYS A 15 5.43 21.90 -23.98
N ALA A 16 6.19 20.85 -23.69
CA ALA A 16 6.98 20.15 -24.70
C ALA A 16 7.24 18.69 -24.31
N TRP A 17 7.31 17.82 -25.31
CA TRP A 17 7.69 16.42 -25.15
C TRP A 17 9.22 16.24 -25.32
N PRO A 18 9.95 15.75 -24.31
CA PRO A 18 11.40 15.60 -24.40
C PRO A 18 11.82 14.55 -25.43
N ALA A 19 13.00 14.72 -26.06
CA ALA A 19 13.58 13.69 -26.92
C ALA A 19 14.21 12.53 -26.12
N LYS A 20 14.87 12.84 -24.99
CA LYS A 20 15.59 11.86 -24.16
C LYS A 20 14.63 11.03 -23.30
N HIS A 21 14.84 9.72 -23.26
CA HIS A 21 14.00 8.77 -22.51
C HIS A 21 13.84 9.14 -21.02
N ASP A 22 14.95 9.40 -20.31
CA ASP A 22 14.88 9.74 -18.88
C ASP A 22 14.08 11.02 -18.60
N LEU A 23 14.12 11.99 -19.52
CA LEU A 23 13.32 13.20 -19.40
C LEU A 23 11.85 12.95 -19.69
N LYS A 24 11.53 12.09 -20.67
CA LYS A 24 10.15 11.64 -20.92
C LYS A 24 9.56 11.00 -19.67
N PHE A 25 10.32 10.09 -19.04
CA PHE A 25 9.88 9.45 -17.80
C PHE A 25 9.59 10.48 -16.69
N LYS A 26 10.46 11.48 -16.48
CA LYS A 26 10.21 12.55 -15.50
C LYS A 26 8.98 13.41 -15.79
N VAL A 27 8.72 13.69 -17.07
CA VAL A 27 7.48 14.37 -17.48
C VAL A 27 6.25 13.51 -17.17
N LEU A 28 6.34 12.20 -17.41
CA LEU A 28 5.28 11.26 -17.09
C LEU A 28 5.07 11.10 -15.58
N GLU A 29 6.13 11.07 -14.77
CA GLU A 29 6.02 11.08 -13.30
C GLU A 29 5.32 12.34 -12.79
N TYR A 30 5.69 13.51 -13.34
CA TYR A 30 5.00 14.77 -13.05
C TYR A 30 3.50 14.68 -13.36
N LEU A 31 3.14 14.15 -14.53
CA LEU A 31 1.75 13.98 -14.94
C LEU A 31 1.00 12.94 -14.10
N ALA A 32 1.66 11.84 -13.73
CA ALA A 32 1.07 10.79 -12.91
C ALA A 32 0.60 11.32 -11.54
N ASN A 33 1.26 12.35 -11.01
CA ASN A 33 0.84 13.03 -9.76
C ASN A 33 -0.51 13.75 -9.84
N LYS A 34 -1.12 13.84 -11.02
CA LYS A 34 -2.48 14.38 -11.21
C LYS A 34 -3.57 13.32 -11.03
N PHE A 35 -3.17 12.07 -10.84
CA PHE A 35 -4.05 10.94 -10.54
C PHE A 35 -3.89 10.53 -9.08
N GLU A 36 -5.03 10.33 -8.42
CA GLU A 36 -5.06 9.76 -7.08
C GLU A 36 -4.69 8.28 -7.12
N TYR A 37 -3.95 7.86 -6.11
CA TYR A 37 -3.58 6.46 -5.94
C TYR A 37 -4.80 5.59 -5.68
N ASN A 38 -4.84 4.44 -6.35
CA ASN A 38 -5.88 3.42 -6.21
C ASN A 38 -7.32 3.91 -6.51
N CYS A 39 -7.47 5.05 -7.18
CA CYS A 39 -8.75 5.54 -7.71
C CYS A 39 -8.95 5.05 -9.15
N TYR A 40 -10.17 4.62 -9.47
CA TYR A 40 -10.54 4.18 -10.81
C TYR A 40 -11.10 5.34 -11.63
N TYR A 41 -10.55 5.49 -12.83
CA TYR A 41 -10.98 6.46 -13.83
C TYR A 41 -11.44 5.73 -15.09
N SER A 42 -12.50 6.21 -15.72
CA SER A 42 -12.85 5.88 -17.10
C SER A 42 -11.83 6.46 -18.07
N GLU A 43 -11.79 5.93 -19.30
CA GLU A 43 -10.94 6.49 -20.36
C GLU A 43 -11.19 7.98 -20.58
N LYS A 44 -12.46 8.41 -20.54
CA LYS A 44 -12.85 9.80 -20.74
C LYS A 44 -12.30 10.72 -19.64
N GLU A 45 -12.36 10.28 -18.38
CA GLU A 45 -11.80 11.03 -17.26
C GLU A 45 -10.28 11.15 -17.36
N VAL A 46 -9.59 10.07 -17.72
CA VAL A 46 -8.13 10.10 -17.96
C VAL A 46 -7.79 11.11 -19.06
N ASN A 47 -8.47 11.04 -20.20
CA ASN A 47 -8.22 11.95 -21.32
C ASN A 47 -8.45 13.41 -20.89
N ASN A 48 -9.53 13.69 -20.16
CA ASN A 48 -9.83 15.03 -19.66
C ASN A 48 -8.77 15.54 -18.67
N ILE A 49 -8.31 14.70 -17.73
CA ILE A 49 -7.22 15.07 -16.82
C ILE A 49 -5.98 15.43 -17.63
N ILE A 50 -5.56 14.56 -18.56
CA ILE A 50 -4.36 14.80 -19.37
C ILE A 50 -4.50 16.09 -20.20
N GLU A 51 -5.67 16.34 -20.80
CA GLU A 51 -5.94 17.55 -21.59
C GLU A 51 -5.69 18.84 -20.79
N ASN A 52 -6.07 18.86 -19.52
CA ASN A 52 -5.88 20.02 -18.65
C ASN A 52 -4.40 20.29 -18.26
N TYR A 53 -3.51 19.33 -18.47
CA TYR A 53 -2.11 19.39 -18.01
C TYR A 53 -1.06 19.41 -19.12
N HIS A 54 -1.45 19.70 -20.37
CA HIS A 54 -0.50 19.88 -21.47
C HIS A 54 -0.98 20.91 -22.51
N THR A 55 -0.07 21.42 -23.35
CA THR A 55 -0.37 22.51 -24.30
C THR A 55 -0.35 22.10 -25.78
N PHE A 56 -0.06 20.83 -26.07
CA PHE A 56 0.15 20.33 -27.44
C PHE A 56 -0.96 19.40 -27.94
N SER A 57 -2.06 19.27 -27.19
CA SER A 57 -3.29 18.53 -27.54
C SER A 57 -3.08 17.12 -28.10
N ASP A 58 -2.09 16.39 -27.58
CA ASP A 58 -1.86 14.97 -27.84
C ASP A 58 -1.88 14.18 -26.52
N TYR A 59 -3.09 14.04 -25.96
CA TYR A 59 -3.30 13.22 -24.77
C TYR A 59 -3.06 11.73 -25.03
N PHE A 60 -3.10 11.26 -26.30
CA PHE A 60 -2.83 9.85 -26.63
C PHE A 60 -1.36 9.49 -26.38
N LEU A 61 -0.44 10.37 -26.77
CA LEU A 61 0.99 10.23 -26.50
C LEU A 61 1.26 10.08 -25.00
N LEU A 62 0.71 10.99 -24.20
CA LEU A 62 0.90 11.01 -22.74
C LEU A 62 0.25 9.80 -22.07
N ARG A 63 -1.00 9.46 -22.44
CA ARG A 63 -1.71 8.30 -21.89
C ARG A 63 -0.97 7.00 -22.18
N ARG A 64 -0.47 6.83 -23.41
CA ARG A 64 0.34 5.66 -23.78
C ARG A 64 1.63 5.59 -22.96
N GLY A 65 2.34 6.72 -22.85
CA GLY A 65 3.56 6.80 -22.05
C GLY A 65 3.33 6.44 -20.57
N LEU A 66 2.24 6.91 -19.96
CA LEU A 66 1.88 6.58 -18.58
C LEU A 66 1.67 5.07 -18.38
N ILE A 67 1.05 4.39 -19.34
CA ILE A 67 0.79 2.94 -19.28
C ILE A 67 2.08 2.15 -19.52
N GLU A 68 2.85 2.50 -20.56
CA GLU A 68 4.10 1.83 -20.90
C GLU A 68 5.14 1.95 -19.79
N SER A 69 5.15 3.09 -19.08
CA SER A 69 6.00 3.34 -17.92
C SER A 69 5.47 2.77 -16.61
N LYS A 70 4.34 2.04 -16.64
CA LYS A 70 3.64 1.47 -15.46
C LYS A 70 3.22 2.49 -14.40
N LEU A 71 3.13 3.77 -14.76
CA LEU A 71 2.66 4.85 -13.89
C LEU A 71 1.12 4.90 -13.82
N LEU A 72 0.44 4.40 -14.85
CA LEU A 72 -0.97 4.02 -14.81
C LEU A 72 -1.14 2.56 -15.24
N SER A 73 -2.10 1.88 -14.63
CA SER A 73 -2.58 0.56 -15.05
C SER A 73 -3.94 0.70 -15.73
N ARG A 74 -4.34 -0.31 -16.51
CA ARG A 74 -5.65 -0.36 -17.16
C ARG A 74 -6.20 -1.77 -17.27
N THR A 75 -7.52 -1.89 -17.36
CA THR A 75 -8.16 -3.15 -17.74
C THR A 75 -7.86 -3.49 -19.20
N ARG A 76 -7.86 -4.79 -19.54
CA ARG A 76 -7.60 -5.25 -20.92
C ARG A 76 -8.55 -4.64 -21.95
N ASN A 77 -9.80 -4.42 -21.57
CA ASN A 77 -10.82 -3.78 -22.40
C ASN A 77 -10.80 -2.24 -22.37
N GLY A 78 -9.86 -1.61 -21.64
CA GLY A 78 -9.74 -0.16 -21.55
C GLY A 78 -10.85 0.55 -20.76
N ALA A 79 -11.76 -0.19 -20.10
CA ALA A 79 -12.87 0.40 -19.37
C ALA A 79 -12.44 1.18 -18.11
N LYS A 80 -11.33 0.77 -17.46
CA LYS A 80 -10.83 1.39 -16.24
C LYS A 80 -9.33 1.62 -16.31
N TYR A 81 -8.90 2.73 -15.73
CA TYR A 81 -7.52 3.13 -15.50
C TYR A 81 -7.32 3.47 -14.03
N TRP A 82 -6.13 3.28 -13.49
CA TRP A 82 -5.80 3.68 -12.11
C TRP A 82 -4.30 3.89 -11.94
N ARG A 83 -3.92 4.77 -11.02
CA ARG A 83 -2.53 4.91 -10.57
C ARG A 83 -2.29 3.91 -9.44
N PRO A 84 -1.45 2.87 -9.62
CA PRO A 84 -1.14 1.95 -8.54
C PRO A 84 -0.30 2.68 -7.48
N ASP A 85 -0.63 2.48 -6.21
CA ASP A 85 0.29 2.82 -5.12
C ASP A 85 1.32 1.70 -4.98
N ILE A 86 2.47 1.88 -5.62
CA ILE A 86 3.54 0.86 -5.65
C ILE A 86 4.08 0.61 -4.24
N ASN A 87 4.19 1.64 -3.40
CA ASN A 87 4.69 1.50 -2.03
C ASN A 87 3.70 0.70 -1.16
N VAL A 88 2.40 0.97 -1.29
CA VAL A 88 1.36 0.16 -0.63
C VAL A 88 1.37 -1.27 -1.16
N ASN A 89 1.64 -1.49 -2.44
CA ASN A 89 1.74 -2.83 -2.99
C ASN A 89 2.97 -3.60 -2.47
N GLU A 90 4.14 -2.97 -2.38
CA GLU A 90 5.34 -3.59 -1.81
C GLU A 90 5.15 -3.93 -0.33
N GLU A 91 4.63 -2.99 0.46
CA GLU A 91 4.29 -3.21 1.88
C GLU A 91 3.29 -4.36 2.02
N LYS A 92 2.21 -4.38 1.23
CA LYS A 92 1.23 -5.49 1.27
C LYS A 92 1.82 -6.83 0.86
N ILE A 93 2.69 -6.86 -0.16
CA ILE A 93 3.37 -8.10 -0.59
C ILE A 93 4.28 -8.61 0.53
N MET A 94 5.05 -7.72 1.15
CA MET A 94 5.92 -8.04 2.28
C MET A 94 5.10 -8.59 3.45
N ILE A 95 4.02 -7.91 3.84
CA ILE A 95 3.13 -8.35 4.91
C ILE A 95 2.46 -9.69 4.58
N SER A 96 2.01 -9.89 3.34
CA SER A 96 1.43 -11.17 2.89
C SER A 96 2.43 -12.31 3.06
N ARG A 97 3.67 -12.14 2.58
CA ARG A 97 4.74 -13.14 2.73
C ARG A 97 5.07 -13.41 4.19
N LEU A 98 5.25 -12.35 4.98
CA LEU A 98 5.51 -12.46 6.41
C LEU A 98 4.43 -13.27 7.12
N ILE A 99 3.16 -13.06 6.78
CA ILE A 99 2.04 -13.82 7.35
C ILE A 99 2.05 -15.27 6.86
N GLU A 100 2.14 -15.49 5.55
CA GLU A 100 2.08 -16.83 4.94
C GLU A 100 3.24 -17.75 5.39
N GLU A 101 4.42 -17.18 5.61
CA GLU A 101 5.61 -17.91 6.07
C GLU A 101 5.53 -18.24 7.57
N ASN A 102 4.90 -17.39 8.38
CA ASN A 102 4.99 -17.48 9.84
C ASN A 102 3.68 -17.86 10.53
N TYR A 103 2.52 -17.83 9.86
CA TYR A 103 1.22 -18.08 10.50
C TYR A 103 0.32 -18.98 9.66
N SER A 104 -0.31 -19.95 10.33
CA SER A 104 -1.24 -20.91 9.72
C SER A 104 -2.71 -20.41 9.67
N ILE A 105 -2.92 -19.15 9.28
CA ILE A 105 -4.25 -18.49 9.28
C ILE A 105 -5.05 -18.61 7.97
N GLY A 106 -4.59 -19.46 7.06
CA GLY A 106 -5.28 -19.74 5.79
C GLY A 106 -5.00 -18.72 4.69
N SER A 107 -5.80 -18.75 3.62
CA SER A 107 -5.55 -17.98 2.40
C SER A 107 -5.94 -16.52 2.58
N ILE A 108 -5.02 -15.58 2.30
CA ILE A 108 -5.26 -14.15 2.45
C ILE A 108 -6.07 -13.62 1.25
N PHE A 109 -7.20 -12.96 1.54
CA PHE A 109 -8.02 -12.29 0.54
C PHE A 109 -7.75 -10.79 0.46
N ASN A 110 -7.47 -10.15 1.58
CA ASN A 110 -7.25 -8.71 1.62
C ASN A 110 -6.36 -8.29 2.80
N ILE A 111 -5.56 -7.25 2.57
CA ILE A 111 -4.74 -6.58 3.58
C ILE A 111 -5.06 -5.08 3.52
N VAL A 112 -5.51 -4.51 4.64
CA VAL A 112 -5.87 -3.09 4.75
C VAL A 112 -5.12 -2.46 5.91
N LYS A 113 -4.29 -1.44 5.61
CA LYS A 113 -3.63 -0.64 6.63
C LYS A 113 -4.65 0.23 7.37
N ILE A 114 -4.66 0.19 8.70
CA ILE A 114 -5.55 0.96 9.58
C ILE A 114 -4.75 2.14 10.16
N LYS A 115 -5.35 3.34 10.19
CA LYS A 115 -4.70 4.61 10.55
C LYS A 115 -4.04 4.61 11.95
N ASN A 116 -2.94 5.35 12.00
CA ASN A 116 -1.77 5.23 12.88
C ASN A 116 -1.95 5.80 14.30
N GLY A 117 -1.59 4.98 15.30
CA GLY A 117 -1.07 5.48 16.58
C GLY A 117 0.42 5.82 16.47
N VAL A 118 0.98 6.51 17.47
CA VAL A 118 2.43 6.81 17.49
C VAL A 118 3.22 5.51 17.68
N GLY A 119 4.22 5.26 16.82
CA GLY A 119 5.15 4.14 16.95
C GLY A 119 4.61 2.75 16.61
N SER A 120 3.41 2.64 16.03
CA SER A 120 2.87 1.36 15.56
C SER A 120 1.92 1.50 14.36
N ILE A 121 1.89 0.46 13.52
CA ILE A 121 1.03 0.34 12.34
C ILE A 121 0.18 -0.93 12.50
N CYS A 122 -1.13 -0.82 12.25
CA CYS A 122 -2.03 -1.97 12.24
C CYS A 122 -2.47 -2.31 10.82
N TYR A 123 -2.58 -3.61 10.53
CA TYR A 123 -3.13 -4.14 9.29
C TYR A 123 -4.30 -5.06 9.61
N HIS A 124 -5.45 -4.82 8.99
CA HIS A 124 -6.54 -5.77 8.94
C HIS A 124 -6.28 -6.81 7.86
N ILE A 125 -6.30 -8.07 8.26
CA ILE A 125 -6.06 -9.23 7.41
C ILE A 125 -7.35 -10.04 7.34
N LEU A 126 -7.91 -10.15 6.13
CA LEU A 126 -9.07 -11.00 5.85
C LEU A 126 -8.59 -12.29 5.20
N THR A 127 -8.95 -13.43 5.79
CA THR A 127 -8.64 -14.77 5.26
C THR A 127 -9.89 -15.66 5.18
N ASP A 128 -9.74 -16.87 4.65
CA ASP A 128 -10.76 -17.92 4.68
C ASP A 128 -11.02 -18.49 6.10
N LYS A 129 -10.09 -18.34 7.05
CA LYS A 129 -10.27 -18.78 8.45
C LYS A 129 -10.79 -17.68 9.38
N GLY A 130 -10.81 -16.42 8.94
CA GLY A 130 -11.38 -15.30 9.69
C GLY A 130 -10.69 -13.97 9.44
N GLU A 131 -10.88 -13.05 10.40
CA GLU A 131 -10.34 -11.70 10.38
C GLU A 131 -9.32 -11.52 11.50
N PHE A 132 -8.18 -10.93 11.17
CA PHE A 132 -7.04 -10.76 12.06
C PHE A 132 -6.50 -9.34 12.00
N ILE A 133 -5.79 -8.95 13.05
CA ILE A 133 -5.00 -7.72 13.11
C ILE A 133 -3.54 -8.12 13.23
N LEU A 134 -2.73 -7.73 12.25
CA LEU A 134 -1.28 -7.74 12.37
C LEU A 134 -0.83 -6.35 12.83
N LYS A 135 -0.13 -6.27 13.95
CA LYS A 135 0.45 -5.00 14.43
C LYS A 135 1.95 -5.04 14.23
N SER A 136 2.48 -4.00 13.59
CA SER A 136 3.90 -3.71 13.44
C SER A 136 4.28 -2.61 14.42
N ILE A 137 5.34 -2.84 15.18
CA ILE A 137 5.82 -1.95 16.23
C ILE A 137 7.27 -1.62 15.94
N GLU A 138 7.58 -0.34 15.89
CA GLU A 138 8.97 0.13 15.78
C GLU A 138 9.74 -0.29 17.04
N ASN A 139 10.93 -0.86 16.85
CA ASN A 139 11.81 -1.22 17.96
C ASN A 139 12.54 0.02 18.49
N ASN A 140 11.83 0.84 19.28
CA ASN A 140 12.30 2.16 19.74
C ASN A 140 12.12 2.38 21.26
N ASP A 141 12.16 1.31 22.06
CA ASP A 141 12.04 1.28 23.54
C ASP A 141 10.72 1.84 24.14
N MET A 142 9.86 2.46 23.34
CA MET A 142 8.57 3.01 23.80
C MET A 142 7.48 1.94 23.96
N ASN A 143 7.67 0.75 23.39
CA ASN A 143 6.72 -0.35 23.44
C ASN A 143 7.43 -1.63 23.91
N ASN A 144 6.75 -2.44 24.74
CA ASN A 144 7.20 -3.78 25.11
C ASN A 144 6.27 -4.85 24.49
N PRO A 145 6.48 -5.23 23.22
CA PRO A 145 5.60 -6.16 22.51
C PRO A 145 5.57 -7.57 23.12
N TYR A 146 6.58 -7.94 23.91
CA TYR A 146 6.69 -9.27 24.52
C TYR A 146 5.79 -9.48 25.74
N ASN A 147 5.30 -8.41 26.36
CA ASN A 147 4.43 -8.49 27.53
C ASN A 147 2.94 -8.49 27.17
N GLU A 148 2.57 -7.95 26.02
CA GLU A 148 1.16 -7.77 25.64
C GLU A 148 0.44 -9.12 25.52
N SER A 149 1.06 -10.11 24.88
CA SER A 149 0.49 -11.46 24.77
C SER A 149 0.30 -12.12 26.14
N LYS A 150 1.28 -12.03 27.03
CA LYS A 150 1.22 -12.61 28.39
C LYS A 150 0.10 -11.99 29.23
N ILE A 151 -0.09 -10.67 29.13
CA ILE A 151 -1.19 -9.98 29.79
C ILE A 151 -2.53 -10.51 29.26
N HIS A 152 -2.66 -10.65 27.94
CA HIS A 152 -3.89 -11.15 27.33
C HIS A 152 -4.20 -12.61 27.72
N GLU A 153 -3.19 -13.47 27.82
CA GLU A 153 -3.38 -14.85 28.30
C GLU A 153 -3.93 -14.89 29.73
N ILE A 154 -3.37 -14.09 30.64
CA ILE A 154 -3.85 -13.99 32.02
C ILE A 154 -5.30 -13.46 32.05
N LEU A 155 -5.59 -12.42 31.28
CA LEU A 155 -6.95 -11.88 31.21
C LEU A 155 -7.94 -12.93 30.67
N GLN A 156 -7.54 -13.71 29.67
CA GLN A 156 -8.37 -14.81 29.15
C GLN A 156 -8.58 -15.94 30.16
N SER A 157 -7.57 -16.32 30.94
CA SER A 157 -7.74 -17.33 32.00
C SER A 157 -8.72 -16.90 33.08
N GLU A 158 -8.86 -15.58 33.29
CA GLU A 158 -9.84 -14.96 34.18
C GLU A 158 -11.20 -14.69 33.50
N ASN A 159 -11.45 -15.24 32.30
CA ASN A 159 -12.65 -15.01 31.47
C ASN A 159 -12.91 -13.53 31.11
N ILE A 160 -11.87 -12.68 31.12
CA ILE A 160 -11.97 -11.28 30.70
C ILE A 160 -11.88 -11.23 29.16
N PRO A 161 -12.85 -10.60 28.48
CA PRO A 161 -12.89 -10.61 27.02
C PRO A 161 -11.79 -9.72 26.43
N VAL A 162 -10.72 -10.32 25.94
CA VAL A 162 -9.62 -9.65 25.22
C VAL A 162 -9.24 -10.41 23.95
N SER A 163 -8.65 -9.70 22.98
CA SER A 163 -8.22 -10.29 21.70
C SER A 163 -7.29 -11.48 21.94
N LYS A 164 -7.46 -12.52 21.11
CA LYS A 164 -6.59 -13.69 21.13
C LYS A 164 -5.34 -13.42 20.30
N PHE A 165 -4.18 -13.59 20.92
CA PHE A 165 -2.89 -13.61 20.23
C PHE A 165 -2.66 -14.97 19.56
N TYR A 166 -2.03 -14.94 18.40
CA TYR A 166 -1.69 -16.14 17.63
C TYR A 166 -0.18 -16.36 17.66
N LEU A 167 0.21 -17.60 17.91
CA LEU A 167 1.59 -18.04 17.79
C LEU A 167 1.99 -18.12 16.31
N THR A 168 3.26 -17.84 16.05
CA THR A 168 3.90 -18.21 14.79
C THR A 168 4.03 -19.73 14.68
N ASN A 169 4.42 -20.20 13.50
CA ASN A 169 4.71 -21.61 13.25
C ASN A 169 5.88 -22.16 14.11
N ASP A 170 6.70 -21.28 14.72
CA ASP A 170 7.81 -21.61 15.63
C ASP A 170 7.44 -21.36 17.12
N ASP A 171 6.15 -21.35 17.45
CA ASP A 171 5.62 -21.18 18.81
C ASP A 171 6.06 -19.88 19.50
N GLN A 172 6.21 -18.78 18.74
CA GLN A 172 6.49 -17.44 19.28
C GLN A 172 5.29 -16.50 19.13
N TYR A 173 5.03 -15.65 20.11
CA TYR A 173 3.98 -14.61 20.00
C TYR A 173 4.38 -13.41 19.16
N VAL A 174 5.68 -13.20 18.98
CA VAL A 174 6.23 -12.08 18.26
C VAL A 174 7.20 -12.56 17.19
N LEU A 175 7.23 -11.83 16.09
CA LEU A 175 8.11 -12.06 14.97
C LEU A 175 8.94 -10.79 14.73
N SER A 176 10.24 -10.93 14.56
CA SER A 176 11.11 -9.81 14.16
C SER A 176 11.34 -9.84 12.66
N HIS A 177 11.17 -8.71 12.00
CA HIS A 177 11.52 -8.54 10.59
C HIS A 177 12.05 -7.12 10.37
N ASP A 178 13.22 -7.00 9.76
CA ASP A 178 14.00 -5.76 9.67
C ASP A 178 14.19 -5.07 11.03
N ARG A 179 13.60 -3.87 11.21
CA ARG A 179 13.68 -3.07 12.45
C ARG A 179 12.39 -3.11 13.27
N ASN A 180 11.41 -3.90 12.84
CA ASN A 180 10.09 -3.93 13.44
C ASN A 180 9.81 -5.29 14.10
N ILE A 181 8.97 -5.23 15.12
CA ILE A 181 8.39 -6.40 15.77
C ILE A 181 6.92 -6.50 15.37
N TYR A 182 6.49 -7.71 15.05
CA TYR A 182 5.15 -8.02 14.59
C TYR A 182 4.48 -9.02 15.53
N TYR A 183 3.17 -8.86 15.74
CA TYR A 183 2.34 -9.91 16.32
C TYR A 183 0.97 -9.92 15.65
N LEU A 184 0.31 -11.08 15.72
CA LEU A 184 -1.01 -11.30 15.15
C LEU A 184 -2.05 -11.54 16.26
N GLN A 185 -3.20 -10.89 16.13
CA GLN A 185 -4.33 -11.08 17.04
C GLN A 185 -5.67 -11.21 16.30
N SER A 186 -6.70 -11.75 16.95
CA SER A 186 -8.06 -11.77 16.39
C SER A 186 -8.66 -10.37 16.32
N LEU A 187 -9.49 -10.10 15.31
CA LEU A 187 -10.26 -8.84 15.24
C LEU A 187 -11.40 -8.78 16.27
N LYS A 188 -12.05 -9.93 16.52
CA LYS A 188 -13.14 -10.08 17.49
C LYS A 188 -12.80 -11.17 18.50
N ASN A 189 -13.32 -11.06 19.71
CA ASN A 189 -13.38 -12.18 20.65
C ASN A 189 -14.48 -13.12 20.15
N ARG A 190 -14.11 -14.32 19.68
CA ARG A 190 -15.10 -15.39 19.51
C ARG A 190 -15.36 -15.96 20.92
N TYR A 191 -16.57 -15.72 21.43
CA TYR A 191 -17.14 -16.44 22.57
C TYR A 191 -17.46 -17.88 22.16
#